data_AF-B6BTU2-F1
#
_entry.id   AF-B6BTU2-F1
#
_cell.length_a   1.000
_cell.length_b   1.000
_cell.length_c   1.000
_cell.angle_alpha   90.00
_cell.angle_beta   90.00
_cell.angle_gamma   90.00
#
_symmetry.space_group_name_H-M   'P 1'
#
loop_
_entity.id
_entity.type
_entity.pdbx_description
1 polymer ?
#
loop_
_entity_poly.entity_id
_entity_poly.type
_entity_poly.pdbx_seq_one_letter_code
_entity_poly.pdbx_strand_id
1 'polypeptide(L)'
;MLMLDLDQVNSTFRRSFLWSFDRPNIVCFRQKDYFRKSRYLKKDLIDFLTTKKIKGVSKIFILTTPRVFGVCYNPVSFYYCYQGSTLKAIISDINNTPWNERFAYVHHCNQEDITHTFNFDKEFHISPFMPMHIKYNWQFTKPNDVIVISMNNNLNSEKVFNATLKLKRRSISGLSLTSYIFKYPLSPLETVFKIYWNALKLWFKKTPFYSHPLK
;
A
#
# COMPACT_ATOMS: atom_id res chain seq x y z
N MET A 1 6.71 -7.23 -2.91
CA MET A 1 5.27 -7.05 -2.70
C MET A 1 4.51 -8.09 -3.50
N LEU A 2 3.31 -8.46 -3.03
CA LEU A 2 2.37 -9.37 -3.67
C LEU A 2 1.15 -8.59 -4.14
N MET A 3 0.63 -8.98 -5.30
CA MET A 3 -0.67 -8.55 -5.81
C MET A 3 -1.63 -9.72 -5.66
N LEU A 4 -2.65 -9.59 -4.81
CA LEU A 4 -3.57 -10.67 -4.48
C LEU A 4 -5.01 -10.26 -4.76
N ASP A 5 -5.76 -11.15 -5.39
CA ASP A 5 -7.21 -11.03 -5.51
C ASP A 5 -7.83 -11.42 -4.16
N LEU A 6 -8.56 -10.49 -3.52
CA LEU A 6 -9.13 -10.72 -2.19
C LEU A 6 -10.12 -11.91 -2.17
N ASP A 7 -10.75 -12.23 -3.31
CA ASP A 7 -11.66 -13.38 -3.41
C ASP A 7 -10.93 -14.73 -3.55
N GLN A 8 -9.66 -14.70 -3.96
CA GLN A 8 -8.89 -15.90 -4.30
C GLN A 8 -7.66 -16.12 -3.40
N VAL A 9 -7.48 -15.34 -2.33
CA VAL A 9 -6.30 -15.46 -1.46
C VAL A 9 -6.16 -16.87 -0.89
N ASN A 10 -7.25 -17.47 -0.43
CA ASN A 10 -7.24 -18.81 0.15
C ASN A 10 -6.82 -19.88 -0.88
N SER A 11 -7.38 -19.83 -2.10
CA SER A 11 -7.04 -20.77 -3.16
C SER A 11 -5.60 -20.58 -3.67
N THR A 12 -5.12 -19.33 -3.72
CA THR A 12 -3.75 -18.97 -4.12
C THR A 12 -2.70 -19.67 -3.25
N PHE A 13 -2.93 -19.74 -1.93
CA PHE A 13 -1.96 -20.34 -1.00
C PHE A 13 -2.21 -21.82 -0.70
N ARG A 14 -3.32 -22.41 -1.17
CA ARG A 14 -3.74 -23.78 -0.83
C ARG A 14 -2.67 -24.85 -1.12
N ARG A 15 -1.86 -24.66 -2.16
CA ARG A 15 -0.82 -25.61 -2.60
C ARG A 15 0.58 -25.31 -2.03
N SER A 16 0.73 -24.27 -1.22
CA SER A 16 2.03 -23.83 -0.71
C SER A 16 2.11 -24.06 0.79
N PHE A 17 2.88 -25.07 1.22
CA PHE A 17 2.93 -25.51 2.63
C PHE A 17 3.42 -24.43 3.59
N LEU A 18 4.34 -23.56 3.17
CA LEU A 18 4.91 -22.46 3.96
C LEU A 18 4.08 -21.16 3.91
N TRP A 19 2.94 -21.21 3.22
CA TRP A 19 2.05 -20.08 3.01
C TRP A 19 0.67 -20.37 3.58
N SER A 20 -0.03 -19.31 3.99
CA SER A 20 -1.39 -19.46 4.49
C SER A 20 -2.23 -18.20 4.40
N PHE A 21 -3.55 -18.40 4.44
CA PHE A 21 -4.56 -17.37 4.59
C PHE A 21 -5.17 -17.45 5.99
N ASP A 22 -5.21 -16.33 6.71
CA ASP A 22 -5.78 -16.13 8.06
C ASP A 22 -5.35 -17.11 9.19
N ARG A 23 -4.38 -17.99 8.94
CA ARG A 23 -3.74 -18.88 9.93
C ARG A 23 -2.24 -18.62 10.05
N PRO A 24 -1.57 -18.88 11.19
CA PRO A 24 -0.11 -18.79 11.29
C PRO A 24 0.61 -19.70 10.29
N ASN A 25 1.74 -19.21 9.74
CA ASN A 25 2.71 -19.94 8.92
C ASN A 25 3.99 -19.08 8.78
N ILE A 26 5.02 -19.56 8.08
CA ILE A 26 6.23 -18.76 7.77
C ILE A 26 5.83 -17.47 7.06
N VAL A 27 5.03 -17.57 5.99
CA VAL A 27 4.39 -16.43 5.35
C VAL A 27 2.90 -16.57 5.44
N CYS A 28 2.20 -15.54 5.90
CA CYS A 28 0.75 -15.55 5.91
C CYS A 28 0.13 -14.21 5.53
N PHE A 29 -1.00 -14.29 4.83
CA PHE A 29 -1.87 -13.14 4.63
C PHE A 29 -2.97 -13.20 5.69
N ARG A 30 -2.97 -12.25 6.61
CA ARG A 30 -4.04 -12.11 7.60
C ARG A 30 -4.80 -10.83 7.35
N GLN A 31 -6.11 -10.92 7.14
CA GLN A 31 -6.95 -9.78 6.81
C GLN A 31 -6.83 -8.65 7.85
N LYS A 32 -6.77 -9.04 9.14
CA LYS A 32 -6.64 -8.11 10.27
C LYS A 32 -5.34 -7.30 10.32
N ASP A 33 -4.38 -7.60 9.45
CA ASP A 33 -3.13 -6.84 9.38
C ASP A 33 -3.29 -5.55 8.55
N TYR A 34 -4.29 -5.51 7.67
CA TYR A 34 -4.50 -4.47 6.67
C TYR A 34 -5.67 -3.56 7.05
N PHE A 35 -6.33 -2.93 6.08
CA PHE A 35 -7.33 -1.87 6.27
C PHE A 35 -8.28 -2.12 7.45
N ARG A 36 -8.40 -1.14 8.35
CA ARG A 36 -9.20 -1.16 9.59
C ARG A 36 -8.95 -2.32 10.56
N LYS A 37 -7.93 -3.15 10.33
CA LYS A 37 -7.60 -4.34 11.14
C LYS A 37 -8.77 -5.33 11.28
N SER A 38 -9.62 -5.40 10.26
CA SER A 38 -10.83 -6.22 10.25
C SER A 38 -10.58 -7.65 9.77
N ARG A 39 -11.43 -8.58 10.22
CA ARG A 39 -11.47 -9.96 9.69
C ARG A 39 -12.24 -10.06 8.36
N TYR A 40 -12.93 -8.99 7.96
CA TYR A 40 -13.75 -8.93 6.74
C TYR A 40 -13.24 -7.83 5.81
N LEU A 41 -11.95 -7.91 5.44
CA LEU A 41 -11.23 -6.84 4.75
C LEU A 41 -11.95 -6.34 3.49
N LYS A 42 -12.41 -7.25 2.62
CA LYS A 42 -13.12 -6.88 1.39
C LYS A 42 -14.43 -6.14 1.67
N LYS A 43 -15.19 -6.59 2.67
CA LYS A 43 -16.47 -5.97 3.06
C LYS A 43 -16.23 -4.54 3.56
N ASP A 44 -15.28 -4.37 4.48
CA ASP A 44 -14.94 -3.05 5.03
C ASP A 44 -14.48 -2.05 3.97
N LEU A 45 -13.75 -2.52 2.95
CA LEU A 45 -13.35 -1.69 1.81
C LEU A 45 -14.54 -1.28 0.96
N ILE A 46 -15.48 -2.19 0.68
CA ILE A 46 -16.72 -1.88 -0.07
C ILE A 46 -17.58 -0.88 0.71
N ASP A 47 -17.74 -1.07 2.01
CA ASP A 47 -18.49 -0.15 2.87
C ASP A 47 -17.84 1.24 2.87
N PHE A 48 -16.50 1.29 2.98
CA PHE A 48 -15.74 2.53 2.91
C PHE A 48 -15.84 3.22 1.53
N LEU A 49 -15.80 2.48 0.43
CA LEU A 49 -16.00 3.03 -0.91
C LEU A 49 -17.41 3.60 -1.08
N THR A 50 -18.40 2.94 -0.49
CA THR A 50 -19.80 3.40 -0.51
C THR A 50 -19.96 4.74 0.20
N THR A 51 -19.29 4.96 1.34
CA THR A 51 -19.30 6.28 2.02
C THR A 51 -18.61 7.36 1.20
N LYS A 52 -17.69 6.99 0.30
CA LYS A 52 -17.04 7.86 -0.68
C LYS A 52 -17.81 7.95 -2.02
N LYS A 53 -19.07 7.52 -2.05
CA LYS A 53 -19.96 7.55 -3.23
C LYS A 53 -19.47 6.71 -4.43
N ILE A 54 -18.60 5.72 -4.20
CA ILE A 54 -18.18 4.73 -5.20
C ILE A 54 -18.97 3.44 -4.95
N LYS A 55 -19.87 3.10 -5.88
CA LYS A 55 -20.75 1.93 -5.78
C LYS A 55 -20.41 0.88 -6.85
N GLY A 56 -20.90 -0.35 -6.64
CA GLY A 56 -20.80 -1.43 -7.64
C GLY A 56 -19.44 -2.12 -7.73
N VAL A 57 -18.51 -1.83 -6.82
CA VAL A 57 -17.23 -2.54 -6.76
C VAL A 57 -17.48 -4.01 -6.37
N SER A 58 -17.12 -4.91 -7.27
CA SER A 58 -17.32 -6.35 -7.11
C SER A 58 -16.02 -7.11 -6.86
N LYS A 59 -14.88 -6.56 -7.30
CA LYS A 59 -13.58 -7.21 -7.22
C LYS A 59 -12.51 -6.25 -6.69
N ILE A 60 -11.66 -6.73 -5.77
CA ILE A 60 -10.60 -5.91 -5.17
C ILE A 60 -9.31 -6.70 -5.17
N PHE A 61 -8.26 -6.10 -5.72
CA PHE A 61 -6.90 -6.59 -5.58
C PHE A 61 -6.12 -5.75 -4.59
N ILE A 62 -5.27 -6.38 -3.78
CA ILE A 62 -4.36 -5.70 -2.85
C ILE A 62 -2.91 -5.86 -3.32
N LEU A 63 -2.17 -4.76 -3.37
CA LEU A 63 -0.72 -4.71 -3.52
C LEU A 63 -0.07 -4.39 -2.17
N THR A 64 0.56 -5.38 -1.55
CA THR A 64 1.08 -5.26 -0.18
C THR A 64 2.25 -6.24 0.09
N THR A 65 2.81 -6.21 1.30
CA THR A 65 3.74 -7.23 1.81
C THR A 65 3.03 -8.09 2.85
N PRO A 66 3.07 -9.44 2.73
CA PRO A 66 2.45 -10.33 3.71
C PRO A 66 3.22 -10.34 5.04
N ARG A 67 2.63 -10.96 6.05
CA ARG A 67 3.33 -11.28 7.29
C ARG A 67 4.40 -12.32 7.01
N VAL A 68 5.62 -12.09 7.49
CA VAL A 68 6.76 -13.02 7.37
C VAL A 68 7.34 -13.26 8.77
N PHE A 69 7.52 -14.52 9.16
CA PHE A 69 7.97 -14.93 10.51
C PHE A 69 7.24 -14.21 11.65
N GLY A 70 5.92 -14.06 11.52
CA GLY A 70 5.12 -13.42 12.55
C GLY A 70 5.20 -11.90 12.59
N VAL A 71 5.95 -11.23 11.71
CA VAL A 71 6.03 -9.76 11.62
C VAL A 71 5.30 -9.25 10.38
N CYS A 72 4.47 -8.22 10.53
CA CYS A 72 3.79 -7.57 9.41
C CYS A 72 3.89 -6.06 9.58
N TYR A 73 4.45 -5.40 8.57
CA TYR A 73 4.55 -3.96 8.53
C TYR A 73 4.53 -3.48 7.07
N ASN A 74 3.62 -2.56 6.77
CA ASN A 74 3.44 -1.96 5.46
C ASN A 74 3.27 -0.45 5.64
N PRO A 75 4.21 0.39 5.16
CA PRO A 75 4.04 1.86 5.17
C PRO A 75 2.80 2.29 4.37
N VAL A 76 2.55 1.58 3.27
CA VAL A 76 1.39 1.74 2.42
C VAL A 76 0.97 0.40 1.83
N SER A 77 -0.34 0.18 1.72
CA SER A 77 -0.95 -0.87 0.90
C SER A 77 -1.90 -0.23 -0.11
N PHE A 78 -1.90 -0.75 -1.33
CA PHE A 78 -2.77 -0.22 -2.38
C PHE A 78 -3.87 -1.21 -2.71
N TYR A 79 -5.10 -0.74 -2.86
CA TYR A 79 -6.23 -1.56 -3.29
C TYR A 79 -6.75 -1.07 -4.63
N TYR A 80 -6.80 -1.96 -5.61
CA TYR A 80 -7.37 -1.69 -6.93
C TYR A 80 -8.78 -2.25 -6.97
N CYS A 81 -9.77 -1.37 -7.07
CA CYS A 81 -11.18 -1.67 -6.89
C CYS A 81 -11.92 -1.64 -8.23
N TYR A 82 -12.43 -2.80 -8.65
CA TYR A 82 -13.03 -3.01 -9.96
C TYR A 82 -14.53 -3.26 -9.88
N GLN A 83 -15.25 -2.76 -10.89
CA GLN A 83 -16.59 -3.18 -11.25
C GLN A 83 -16.51 -3.91 -12.59
N GLY A 84 -16.60 -5.25 -12.57
CA GLY A 84 -16.29 -6.05 -13.75
C GLY A 84 -14.82 -5.92 -14.15
N SER A 85 -14.53 -5.51 -15.39
CA SER A 85 -13.18 -5.21 -15.88
C SER A 85 -12.73 -3.77 -15.63
N THR A 86 -13.65 -2.89 -15.20
CA THR A 86 -13.37 -1.45 -15.11
C THR A 86 -12.86 -1.06 -13.73
N LEU A 87 -11.68 -0.43 -13.69
CA LEU A 87 -11.12 0.12 -12.46
C LEU A 87 -11.92 1.36 -12.04
N LYS A 88 -12.57 1.31 -10.88
CA LYS A 88 -13.40 2.39 -10.33
C LYS A 88 -12.66 3.25 -9.33
N ALA A 89 -11.76 2.65 -8.56
CA ALA A 89 -11.00 3.38 -7.56
C ALA A 89 -9.67 2.71 -7.22
N ILE A 90 -8.74 3.52 -6.71
CA ILE A 90 -7.55 3.05 -6.03
C ILE A 90 -7.56 3.60 -4.60
N ILE A 91 -7.42 2.73 -3.61
CA ILE A 91 -7.26 3.13 -2.20
C ILE A 91 -5.79 3.04 -1.85
N SER A 92 -5.26 4.08 -1.19
CA SER A 92 -3.91 4.10 -0.62
C SER A 92 -4.01 4.13 0.89
N ASP A 93 -3.89 2.94 1.51
CA ASP A 93 -3.98 2.74 2.96
C ASP A 93 -2.59 2.88 3.58
N ILE A 94 -2.39 3.99 4.25
CA ILE A 94 -1.12 4.43 4.79
C ILE A 94 -1.11 4.13 6.28
N ASN A 95 0.00 3.54 6.74
CA ASN A 95 0.25 3.29 8.14
C ASN A 95 1.41 4.19 8.60
N ASN A 96 1.11 5.09 9.52
CA ASN A 96 2.07 6.06 10.03
C ASN A 96 2.91 5.43 11.15
N THR A 97 4.22 5.52 11.02
CA THR A 97 5.17 5.23 12.10
C THR A 97 5.96 6.47 12.41
N PRO A 98 6.16 6.82 13.69
CA PRO A 98 5.92 5.99 14.89
C PRO A 98 4.52 6.06 15.50
N TRP A 99 3.62 6.94 15.04
CA TRP A 99 2.36 7.25 15.73
C TRP A 99 1.27 6.16 15.67
N ASN A 100 1.48 5.06 14.92
CA ASN A 100 0.53 3.95 14.76
C ASN A 100 -0.87 4.40 14.29
N GLU A 101 -0.90 5.50 13.55
CA GLU A 101 -2.10 6.04 12.93
C GLU A 101 -2.28 5.47 11.52
N ARG A 102 -3.52 5.45 11.03
CA ARG A 102 -3.82 5.00 9.68
C ARG A 102 -4.69 6.00 8.97
N PHE A 103 -4.43 6.16 7.69
CA PHE A 103 -5.19 7.05 6.83
C PHE A 103 -5.31 6.44 5.44
N ALA A 104 -6.49 6.55 4.83
CA ALA A 104 -6.75 6.01 3.52
C ALA A 104 -7.20 7.10 2.56
N TYR A 105 -6.36 7.38 1.55
CA TYR A 105 -6.77 8.18 0.40
C TYR A 105 -7.57 7.31 -0.57
N VAL A 106 -8.62 7.88 -1.17
CA VAL A 106 -9.44 7.23 -2.19
C VAL A 106 -9.37 8.03 -3.47
N HIS A 107 -8.88 7.38 -4.53
CA HIS A 107 -8.69 7.99 -5.84
C HIS A 107 -9.74 7.45 -6.81
N HIS A 108 -10.60 8.33 -7.33
CA HIS A 108 -11.66 7.96 -8.27
C HIS A 108 -11.08 7.76 -9.67
N CYS A 109 -11.13 6.55 -10.19
CA CYS A 109 -10.56 6.24 -11.51
C CYS A 109 -11.58 6.49 -12.61
N ASN A 110 -11.14 7.21 -13.66
CA ASN A 110 -11.89 7.32 -14.91
C ASN A 110 -11.67 6.05 -15.75
N GLN A 111 -12.66 5.65 -16.55
CA GLN A 111 -12.78 4.26 -16.98
C GLN A 111 -11.72 3.81 -18.02
N GLU A 112 -10.92 4.71 -18.60
CA GLU A 112 -10.16 4.42 -19.82
C GLU A 112 -8.65 4.62 -19.74
N ASP A 113 -8.10 5.36 -18.76
CA ASP A 113 -6.67 5.66 -18.77
C ASP A 113 -5.78 4.45 -18.45
N ILE A 114 -4.61 4.36 -19.10
CA ILE A 114 -3.55 3.39 -18.75
C ILE A 114 -2.86 3.81 -17.44
N THR A 115 -2.73 5.13 -17.25
CA THR A 115 -2.14 5.77 -16.06
C THR A 115 -3.15 6.75 -15.49
N HIS A 116 -3.50 6.58 -14.22
CA HIS A 116 -4.39 7.48 -13.51
C HIS A 116 -3.57 8.48 -12.70
N THR A 117 -3.83 9.78 -12.89
CA THR A 117 -3.15 10.87 -12.20
C THR A 117 -4.12 11.61 -11.28
N PHE A 118 -3.70 11.87 -10.06
CA PHE A 118 -4.50 12.51 -9.02
C PHE A 118 -3.74 13.67 -8.40
N ASN A 119 -4.36 14.84 -8.38
CA ASN A 119 -3.85 16.03 -7.70
C ASN A 119 -4.74 16.34 -6.50
N PHE A 120 -4.16 16.45 -5.31
CA PHE A 120 -4.91 16.69 -4.08
C PHE A 120 -3.98 17.23 -2.98
N ASP A 121 -4.55 17.83 -1.94
CA ASP A 121 -3.79 18.37 -0.83
C ASP A 121 -3.39 17.26 0.17
N LYS A 122 -2.23 17.42 0.80
CA LYS A 122 -1.78 16.51 1.85
C LYS A 122 -2.61 16.68 3.11
N GLU A 123 -3.48 15.72 3.37
CA GLU A 123 -4.33 15.68 4.57
C GLU A 123 -3.73 14.91 5.77
N PHE A 124 -2.63 14.16 5.59
CA PHE A 124 -2.10 13.26 6.63
C PHE A 124 -0.60 13.45 6.89
N HIS A 125 -0.23 13.61 8.17
CA HIS A 125 1.13 13.89 8.61
C HIS A 125 1.97 12.62 8.79
N ILE A 126 2.50 12.09 7.67
CA ILE A 126 3.19 10.80 7.64
C ILE A 126 4.70 10.91 7.89
N SER A 127 5.30 12.08 7.62
CA SER A 127 6.75 12.28 7.74
C SER A 127 7.02 13.58 8.47
N PRO A 128 7.84 13.56 9.54
CA PRO A 128 8.21 14.77 10.27
C PRO A 128 9.18 15.66 9.49
N PHE A 129 9.66 15.24 8.32
CA PHE A 129 10.57 16.03 7.47
C PHE A 129 9.85 16.65 6.27
N MET A 130 8.52 16.59 6.24
CA MET A 130 7.71 17.10 5.14
C MET A 130 6.56 17.96 5.69
N PRO A 131 6.44 19.24 5.28
CA PRO A 131 5.37 20.11 5.76
C PRO A 131 3.97 19.58 5.39
N MET A 132 2.94 20.10 6.03
CA MET A 132 1.54 19.76 5.71
C MET A 132 1.03 20.46 4.45
N HIS A 133 1.53 21.65 4.13
CA HIS A 133 1.14 22.42 2.95
C HIS A 133 1.83 21.90 1.66
N ILE A 134 1.64 20.61 1.38
CA ILE A 134 2.13 19.93 0.17
C ILE A 134 0.94 19.63 -0.74
N LYS A 135 1.10 19.92 -2.03
CA LYS A 135 0.23 19.40 -3.09
C LYS A 135 0.80 18.09 -3.60
N TYR A 136 0.02 17.03 -3.49
CA TYR A 136 0.36 15.73 -4.04
C TYR A 136 0.00 15.67 -5.52
N ASN A 137 0.88 15.07 -6.31
CA ASN A 137 0.58 14.54 -7.64
C ASN A 137 0.92 13.05 -7.64
N TRP A 138 -0.10 12.21 -7.56
CA TRP A 138 0.05 10.75 -7.51
C TRP A 138 -0.32 10.15 -8.85
N GLN A 139 0.48 9.20 -9.30
CA GLN A 139 0.28 8.49 -10.55
C GLN A 139 0.28 6.99 -10.31
N PHE A 140 -0.68 6.30 -10.91
CA PHE A 140 -0.84 4.86 -10.82
C PHE A 140 -1.04 4.28 -12.19
N THR A 141 -0.21 3.30 -12.57
CA THR A 141 -0.51 2.48 -13.74
C THR A 141 -1.51 1.38 -13.38
N LYS A 142 -2.32 0.97 -14.35
CA LYS A 142 -3.11 -0.26 -14.22
C LYS A 142 -2.17 -1.47 -13.99
N PRO A 143 -2.56 -2.44 -13.15
CA PRO A 143 -1.83 -3.69 -12.95
C PRO A 143 -1.67 -4.49 -14.25
N ASN A 144 -0.48 -4.41 -14.86
CA ASN A 144 -0.09 -5.25 -16.00
C ASN A 144 1.29 -5.89 -15.75
N ASP A 145 2.14 -6.03 -16.78
CA ASP A 145 3.50 -6.56 -16.62
C ASP A 145 4.39 -5.71 -15.72
N VAL A 146 4.12 -4.40 -15.68
CA VAL A 146 4.80 -3.45 -14.79
C VAL A 146 3.75 -2.60 -14.08
N ILE A 147 3.92 -2.45 -12.77
CA ILE A 147 3.18 -1.47 -11.98
C ILE A 147 4.14 -0.35 -11.59
N VAL A 148 3.72 0.88 -11.85
CA VAL A 148 4.39 2.09 -11.39
C VAL A 148 3.41 2.88 -10.54
N ILE A 149 3.83 3.20 -9.32
CA ILE A 149 3.15 4.12 -8.42
C ILE A 149 4.14 5.23 -8.11
N SER A 150 3.81 6.46 -8.48
CA SER A 150 4.66 7.63 -8.27
C SER A 150 3.92 8.65 -7.42
N MET A 151 4.61 9.19 -6.42
CA MET A 151 4.14 10.27 -5.58
C MET A 151 5.11 11.44 -5.72
N ASN A 152 4.65 12.53 -6.32
CA ASN A 152 5.33 13.81 -6.32
C ASN A 152 4.76 14.70 -5.22
N ASN A 153 5.65 15.35 -4.49
CA ASN A 153 5.30 16.34 -3.48
C ASN A 153 5.72 17.71 -4.01
N ASN A 154 4.74 18.59 -4.21
CA ASN A 154 4.97 19.93 -4.70
C ASN A 154 4.71 20.94 -3.57
N LEU A 155 5.66 21.84 -3.36
CA LEU A 155 5.61 22.92 -2.39
C LEU A 155 5.75 24.23 -3.17
N ASN A 156 4.79 25.15 -3.04
CA ASN A 156 4.79 26.42 -3.80
C ASN A 156 5.00 26.22 -5.32
N SER A 157 4.37 25.18 -5.88
CA SER A 157 4.49 24.77 -7.30
C SER A 157 5.85 24.18 -7.71
N GLU A 158 6.81 24.02 -6.80
CA GLU A 158 8.08 23.34 -7.05
C GLU A 158 8.06 21.91 -6.52
N LYS A 159 8.61 20.97 -7.30
CA LYS A 159 8.72 19.57 -6.87
C LYS A 159 9.87 19.42 -5.86
N VAL A 160 9.52 19.25 -4.58
CA VAL A 160 10.50 19.11 -3.49
C VAL A 160 10.86 17.68 -3.18
N PHE A 161 10.01 16.72 -3.53
CA PHE A 161 10.27 15.30 -3.30
C PHE A 161 9.52 14.41 -4.28
N ASN A 162 10.11 13.26 -4.60
CA ASN A 162 9.45 12.21 -5.36
C ASN A 162 9.76 10.84 -4.73
N ALA A 163 8.75 9.99 -4.63
CA ALA A 163 8.89 8.58 -4.34
C ALA A 163 8.21 7.75 -5.43
N THR A 164 8.94 6.81 -6.00
CA THR A 164 8.40 5.91 -7.02
C THR A 164 8.61 4.45 -6.64
N LEU A 165 7.52 3.69 -6.65
CA LEU A 165 7.51 2.24 -6.57
C LEU A 165 7.32 1.69 -7.99
N LYS A 166 8.31 0.97 -8.49
CA LYS A 166 8.26 0.27 -9.78
C LYS A 166 8.44 -1.23 -9.57
N LEU A 167 7.46 -2.02 -9.98
CA LEU A 167 7.43 -3.47 -9.77
C LEU A 167 7.19 -4.19 -11.10
N LYS A 168 7.98 -5.24 -11.36
CA LYS A 168 7.73 -6.15 -12.50
C LYS A 168 6.91 -7.35 -12.01
N ARG A 169 5.85 -7.68 -12.76
CA ARG A 169 4.99 -8.82 -12.50
C ARG A 169 5.76 -10.12 -12.63
N ARG A 170 5.50 -11.04 -11.71
CA ARG A 170 5.87 -12.45 -11.81
C ARG A 170 4.64 -13.28 -11.47
N SER A 171 4.39 -14.32 -12.24
CA SER A 171 3.26 -15.21 -11.97
C SER A 171 3.43 -15.89 -10.61
N ILE A 172 2.34 -16.05 -9.88
CA ILE A 172 2.35 -16.76 -8.61
C ILE A 172 2.34 -18.26 -8.91
N SER A 173 3.44 -18.91 -8.56
CA SER A 173 3.64 -20.36 -8.57
C SER A 173 4.28 -20.83 -7.27
N GLY A 174 4.20 -22.12 -6.96
CA GLY A 174 4.86 -22.69 -5.78
C GLY A 174 6.36 -22.35 -5.72
N LEU A 175 7.06 -22.42 -6.86
CA LEU A 175 8.48 -22.04 -6.96
C LEU A 175 8.70 -20.56 -6.65
N SER A 176 7.86 -19.65 -7.19
CA SER A 176 7.98 -18.21 -6.93
C SER A 176 7.71 -17.86 -5.46
N LEU A 177 6.76 -18.55 -4.83
CA LEU A 177 6.38 -18.35 -3.44
C LEU A 177 7.47 -18.88 -2.48
N THR A 178 8.05 -20.04 -2.76
CA THR A 178 9.20 -20.54 -2.01
C THR A 178 10.42 -19.64 -2.19
N SER A 179 10.72 -19.23 -3.43
CA SER A 179 11.82 -18.30 -3.73
C SER A 179 11.67 -16.96 -3.00
N TYR A 180 10.44 -16.46 -2.86
CA TYR A 180 10.15 -15.23 -2.12
C TYR A 180 10.63 -15.30 -0.66
N ILE A 181 10.41 -16.43 0.02
CA ILE A 181 10.82 -16.61 1.43
C ILE A 181 12.33 -16.48 1.58
N PHE A 182 13.09 -17.15 0.71
CA PHE A 182 14.56 -17.12 0.77
C PHE A 182 15.15 -15.79 0.34
N LYS A 183 14.49 -15.09 -0.60
CA LYS A 183 14.97 -13.80 -1.10
C LYS A 183 14.63 -12.65 -0.15
N TYR A 184 13.54 -12.75 0.59
CA TYR A 184 12.99 -11.67 1.41
C TYR A 184 12.58 -12.13 2.83
N PRO A 185 13.45 -12.82 3.59
CA PRO A 185 13.09 -13.44 4.87
C PRO A 185 12.73 -12.42 5.95
N LEU A 186 13.32 -11.21 5.89
CA LEU A 186 13.14 -10.15 6.90
C LEU A 186 12.50 -8.90 6.30
N SER A 187 11.80 -8.98 5.16
CA SER A 187 11.34 -7.78 4.45
C SER A 187 10.52 -6.78 5.29
N PRO A 188 9.63 -7.20 6.22
CA PRO A 188 8.92 -6.24 7.05
C PRO A 188 9.87 -5.50 8.01
N LEU A 189 10.81 -6.21 8.64
CA LEU A 189 11.79 -5.63 9.57
C LEU A 189 12.79 -4.74 8.84
N GLU A 190 13.25 -5.17 7.67
CA GLU A 190 14.14 -4.39 6.81
C GLU A 190 13.48 -3.06 6.40
N THR A 191 12.18 -3.07 6.13
CA THR A 191 11.41 -1.86 5.82
C THR A 191 11.41 -0.88 6.99
N VAL A 192 11.12 -1.37 8.20
CA VAL A 192 11.14 -0.54 9.42
C VAL A 192 12.54 0.02 9.68
N PHE A 193 13.56 -0.83 9.61
CA PHE A 193 14.96 -0.42 9.79
C PHE A 193 15.36 0.67 8.79
N LYS A 194 15.03 0.51 7.50
CA LYS A 194 15.31 1.50 6.47
C LYS A 194 14.61 2.83 6.73
N ILE A 195 13.38 2.83 7.25
CA ILE A 195 12.66 4.06 7.59
C ILE A 195 13.40 4.82 8.69
N TYR A 196 13.72 4.15 9.80
CA TYR A 196 14.44 4.79 10.91
C TYR A 196 15.86 5.22 10.52
N TRP A 197 16.56 4.42 9.74
CA TRP A 197 17.90 4.76 9.25
C TRP A 197 17.89 6.01 8.37
N ASN A 198 16.91 6.13 7.46
CA ASN A 198 16.78 7.35 6.65
C ASN A 198 16.34 8.56 7.48
N ALA A 199 15.44 8.38 8.46
CA ALA A 199 15.07 9.45 9.39
C ALA A 199 16.28 9.97 10.17
N LEU A 200 17.13 9.07 10.68
CA LEU A 200 18.37 9.42 11.37
C LEU A 200 19.35 10.18 10.46
N LYS A 201 19.50 9.76 9.21
CA LYS A 201 20.32 10.47 8.21
C LYS A 201 19.80 11.88 7.94
N LEU A 202 18.49 12.07 7.81
CA LEU A 202 17.87 13.39 7.60
C LEU A 202 18.07 14.29 8.82
N TRP A 203 17.96 13.71 10.01
CA TRP A 203 18.23 14.42 11.26
C TRP A 203 19.69 14.90 11.34
N PHE A 204 20.67 14.05 11.02
CA PHE A 204 22.08 14.46 10.94
C PHE A 204 22.33 15.52 9.85
N LYS A 205 21.56 15.51 8.77
CA LYS A 205 21.58 16.54 7.72
C LYS A 205 20.83 17.82 8.10
N LYS A 206 20.33 17.94 9.33
CA LYS A 206 19.56 19.09 9.84
C LYS A 206 18.38 19.45 8.93
N THR A 207 17.75 18.46 8.32
CA THR A 207 16.51 18.68 7.54
C THR A 207 15.43 19.22 8.47
N PRO A 208 14.64 20.24 8.07
CA PRO A 208 13.61 20.83 8.90
C PRO A 208 12.67 19.78 9.49
N PHE A 209 12.41 19.89 10.80
CA PHE A 209 11.49 19.02 11.52
C PHE A 209 10.16 19.74 11.73
N TYR A 210 9.08 19.08 11.35
CA TYR A 210 7.70 19.53 11.51
C TYR A 210 7.04 18.66 12.57
N SER A 211 6.62 19.27 13.67
CA SER A 211 5.91 18.58 14.74
C SER A 211 4.59 18.01 14.24
N HIS A 212 4.23 16.84 14.76
CA HIS A 212 2.94 16.24 14.47
C HIS A 212 1.83 17.22 14.88
N PRO A 213 0.85 17.50 14.01
CA PRO A 213 -0.29 18.33 14.38
C PRO A 213 -0.96 17.76 15.63
N LEU A 214 -1.20 18.58 16.64
CA LEU A 214 -2.05 18.21 17.77
C LEU A 214 -3.48 18.04 17.24
N LYS A 215 -4.15 16.95 17.63
CA LYS A 215 -5.56 16.73 17.32
C LYS A 215 -6.45 17.61 18.18
#